data_AF-A0A5K0WJP4-F1
#
_entry.id   AF-A0A5K0WJP4-F1
#
_cell.length_a   1.000
_cell.length_b   1.000
_cell.length_c   1.000
_cell.angle_alpha   90.00
_cell.angle_beta   90.00
_cell.angle_gamma   90.00
#
_symmetry.space_group_name_H-M   'P 1'
#
loop_
_entity.id
_entity.type
_entity.pdbx_description
1 polymer ?
#
loop_
_entity_poly.entity_id
_entity_poly.type
_entity_poly.pdbx_seq_one_letter_code
_entity_poly.pdbx_strand_id
1 'polypeptide(L)' 'VGMLTSYSAGSREPKHAGLGYVKRQACTAGLEVVIGDAVGTLVDVPFLIQQPEKTE' A
#
# COMPACT_ATOMS: atom_id res chain seq x y z
N VAL A 1 -5.23 13.06 -2.66
CA VAL A 1 -3.81 13.22 -3.10
C VAL A 1 -3.42 12.31 -4.26
N GLY A 2 -4.30 11.43 -4.72
CA GLY A 2 -4.01 10.43 -5.75
C GLY A 2 -5.26 9.64 -6.14
N MET A 3 -5.08 8.55 -6.90
CA MET A 3 -6.12 7.59 -7.26
C MET A 3 -5.59 6.17 -7.11
N LEU A 4 -6.38 5.31 -6.45
CA LEU A 4 -6.11 3.88 -6.35
C LEU A 4 -6.54 3.19 -7.65
N THR A 5 -5.64 2.45 -8.28
CA THR A 5 -5.86 1.81 -9.59
C THR A 5 -6.03 0.31 -9.49
N SER A 6 -5.51 -0.31 -8.43
CA SER A 6 -5.61 -1.75 -8.22
C SER A 6 -5.65 -2.07 -6.73
N TYR A 7 -6.39 -3.11 -6.37
CA TYR A 7 -6.58 -3.54 -5.00
C TYR A 7 -6.59 -5.06 -4.94
N SER A 8 -5.88 -5.61 -3.96
CA SER A 8 -5.83 -7.03 -3.68
C SER A 8 -6.07 -7.24 -2.19
N ALA A 9 -7.02 -8.12 -1.88
CA ALA A 9 -7.18 -8.66 -0.54
C ALA A 9 -6.51 -10.05 -0.51
N GLY A 10 -5.50 -10.22 0.33
CA GLY A 10 -4.75 -11.46 0.49
C GLY A 10 -4.99 -12.13 1.83
N SER A 11 -4.67 -13.43 1.89
CA SER A 11 -4.73 -14.21 3.15
C SER A 11 -3.48 -14.03 4.02
N ARG A 12 -2.39 -13.50 3.47
CA ARG A 12 -1.13 -13.20 4.19
C ARG A 12 -1.07 -11.72 4.53
N GLU A 13 -0.46 -11.38 5.65
CA GLU A 13 -0.28 -9.97 6.05
C GLU A 13 0.65 -9.23 5.08
N PRO A 14 0.36 -7.98 4.68
CA PRO A 14 -0.88 -7.26 4.98
C PRO A 14 -2.05 -7.82 4.17
N LYS A 15 -3.18 -8.05 4.85
CA LYS A 15 -4.41 -8.63 4.25
C LYS A 15 -4.96 -7.79 3.11
N HIS A 16 -4.58 -6.52 3.02
CA HIS A 16 -5.05 -5.59 2.00
C HIS A 16 -3.87 -4.81 1.46
N ALA A 17 -3.68 -4.86 0.14
CA ALA A 17 -2.66 -4.11 -0.58
C ALA A 17 -3.29 -3.42 -1.78
N GLY A 18 -2.87 -2.19 -2.06
CA GLY A 18 -3.35 -1.43 -3.20
C GLY A 18 -2.20 -0.74 -3.92
N LEU A 19 -2.37 -0.55 -5.23
CA LEU A 19 -1.49 0.26 -6.05
C LEU A 19 -2.28 1.47 -6.55
N GLY A 20 -1.61 2.62 -6.59
CA GLY A 20 -2.23 3.86 -7.01
C GLY A 20 -1.21 4.92 -7.37
N TYR A 21 -1.68 5.91 -8.11
CA TYR A 21 -0.91 7.10 -8.41
C TYR A 21 -1.13 8.13 -7.32
N VAL A 22 -0.06 8.78 -6.89
CA VAL A 22 -0.11 9.86 -5.90
C VAL A 22 0.68 11.06 -6.38
N LYS A 23 0.21 12.27 -6.05
CA LYS A 23 0.96 13.50 -6.32
C LYS A 23 2.24 13.48 -5.48
N ARG A 24 3.39 13.49 -6.16
CA ARG A 24 4.72 13.39 -5.53
C ARG A 24 4.98 14.42 -4.43
N GLN A 25 4.42 15.62 -4.55
CA GLN A 25 4.58 16.68 -3.55
C GLN A 25 3.68 16.52 -2.33
N ALA A 26 2.62 15.71 -2.44
CA ALA A 26 1.62 15.58 -1.39
C ALA A 26 1.85 14.35 -0.50
N CYS A 27 2.66 13.38 -0.96
CA CYS A 27 2.92 12.18 -0.19
C CYS A 27 4.34 11.63 -0.35
N THR A 28 4.83 11.06 0.74
CA THR A 28 6.09 10.32 0.86
C THR A 28 5.78 8.97 1.50
N ALA A 29 6.59 7.94 1.22
CA ALA A 29 6.43 6.64 1.88
C ALA A 29 6.47 6.78 3.42
N GLY A 30 5.67 5.96 4.10
CA GLY A 30 5.47 6.00 5.54
C GLY A 30 4.34 6.92 6.02
N LEU A 31 3.76 7.74 5.14
CA LEU A 31 2.60 8.56 5.50
C LEU A 31 1.31 7.75 5.53
N GLU A 32 0.44 8.08 6.47
CA GLU A 32 -0.94 7.58 6.50
C GLU A 32 -1.79 8.29 5.44
N VAL A 33 -2.60 7.50 4.75
CA VAL A 33 -3.51 7.96 3.70
C VAL A 33 -4.89 7.37 3.94
N VAL A 34 -5.92 8.21 3.75
CA VAL A 34 -7.32 7.79 3.82
C VAL A 34 -7.76 7.33 2.43
N ILE A 35 -8.30 6.11 2.34
CA ILE A 35 -8.79 5.47 1.11
C ILE A 35 -10.25 5.07 1.35
N GLY A 36 -11.19 5.91 0.91
CA GLY A 36 -12.61 5.73 1.25
C GLY A 36 -12.79 5.72 2.76
N ASP A 37 -13.25 4.60 3.31
CA ASP A 37 -13.48 4.39 4.74
C ASP A 37 -12.30 3.71 5.46
N ALA A 38 -11.21 3.41 4.75
CA ALA A 38 -10.03 2.74 5.29
C ALA A 38 -8.86 3.72 5.47
N VAL A 39 -8.01 3.44 6.45
CA VAL A 39 -6.71 4.11 6.62
C VAL A 39 -5.60 3.12 6.25
N GLY A 40 -4.68 3.56 5.40
CA GLY A 40 -3.54 2.76 4.96
C GLY A 40 -2.24 3.53 5.03
N THR A 41 -1.12 2.83 4.93
CA THR A 41 0.21 3.44 4.88
C THR A 41 0.71 3.47 3.44
N LEU A 42 1.19 4.62 2.99
CA LEU A 42 1.82 4.73 1.68
C LEU A 42 3.19 4.06 1.71
N VAL A 43 3.46 3.19 0.73
CA VAL A 43 4.70 2.44 0.62
C VAL A 43 5.28 2.60 -0.79
N ASP A 44 6.60 2.62 -0.90
CA ASP A 44 7.27 2.63 -2.19
C ASP A 44 7.22 1.25 -2.84
N VAL A 45 7.14 1.23 -4.17
CA VAL A 45 7.20 0.00 -4.96
C VAL A 45 8.66 -0.41 -5.21
N PRO A 46 8.97 -1.72 -5.25
CA PRO A 46 8.07 -2.85 -5.07
C PRO A 46 7.90 -3.26 -3.60
N PHE A 47 6.69 -3.13 -3.06
CA PHE A 47 6.39 -3.48 -1.67
C PHE A 47 6.14 -4.99 -1.47
N LEU A 48 5.45 -5.64 -2.43
CA LEU A 48 5.04 -7.05 -2.31
C LEU A 48 6.17 -8.06 -2.61
N ILE A 49 7.26 -7.63 -3.25
CA ILE A 49 8.39 -8.52 -3.62
C ILE A 49 9.29 -8.80 -2.40
N GLN A 50 9.25 -7.94 -1.38
CA GLN A 50 10.16 -8.00 -0.24
C GLN A 50 9.50 -8.52 1.05
N GLN A 51 8.40 -9.27 0.96
CA GLN A 51 7.97 -10.02 2.14
C GLN A 51 8.99 -11.15 2.33
N PRO A 52 9.80 -11.15 3.41
CA PRO A 52 10.59 -12.33 3.71
C PRO A 52 9.60 -13.48 3.85
N GLU A 53 9.81 -14.56 3.11
CA GLU A 53 9.19 -15.83 3.41
C GLU A 53 9.43 -16.06 4.91
N LYS A 54 8.37 -16.01 5.73
CA LYS A 54 8.49 -16.50 7.10
C LYS A 54 8.77 -17.99 6.96
N THR A 55 10.05 -18.36 6.93
CA THR A 55 10.48 -19.73 7.20
C THR A 55 10.07 -20.01 8.64
N GLU A 56 9.03 -20.82 8.78
CA GLU A 56 8.65 -21.45 10.05
C GLU A 56 9.61 -22.59 10.38
#